data_AF-A0A7J7WD32-F1
#
_entry.id   AF-A0A7J7WD32-F1
#
_cell.length_a   1.000
_cell.length_b   1.000
_cell.length_c   1.000
_cell.angle_alpha   90.00
_cell.angle_beta   90.00
_cell.angle_gamma   90.00
#
_symmetry.space_group_name_H-M   'P 1'
#
loop_
_entity.id
_entity.type
_entity.pdbx_description
1 polymer ?
#
loop_
_entity_poly.entity_id
_entity_poly.type
_entity_poly.pdbx_seq_one_letter_code
_entity_poly.pdbx_strand_id
1 'polypeptide(L)'
;MVVSRARDGLLEAGITDGGVLLMVVSLARDGLHEAGITDGSVLPMIVSRAREGRLEESITDGGVLAMVVSWARDGLLQAGITDSGVLAMVVSWAQDGHLEAGITDAGLLAMVVSRARDGLPVPGPGKAIGGGYY
;
A
#
# COMPACT_ATOMS: atom_id res chain seq x y z
N MET A 1 -1.39 8.87 -13.98
CA MET A 1 -1.42 9.38 -12.59
C MET A 1 -2.85 9.74 -12.22
N VAL A 2 -3.34 9.25 -11.09
CA VAL A 2 -4.65 9.55 -10.51
C VAL A 2 -4.42 10.20 -9.14
N VAL A 3 -5.15 11.28 -8.86
CA VAL A 3 -5.12 11.96 -7.55
C VAL A 3 -6.55 12.12 -7.06
N SER A 4 -6.82 11.59 -5.88
CA SER A 4 -8.13 11.62 -5.26
C SER A 4 -8.04 12.22 -3.86
N ARG A 5 -9.03 13.03 -3.51
CA ARG A 5 -9.12 13.64 -2.18
C ARG A 5 -10.56 13.64 -1.69
N ALA A 6 -10.78 13.05 -0.53
CA ALA A 6 -12.07 13.05 0.14
C ALA A 6 -11.93 13.64 1.54
N ARG A 7 -13.00 14.27 2.01
CA ARG A 7 -13.10 14.68 3.41
C ARG A 7 -13.68 13.52 4.23
N ASP A 8 -14.78 12.96 3.73
CA ASP A 8 -15.55 11.92 4.39
C ASP A 8 -16.05 10.94 3.31
N GLY A 9 -16.25 9.67 3.65
CA GLY A 9 -16.91 8.68 2.79
C GLY A 9 -15.96 7.67 2.13
N LEU A 10 -16.40 7.09 1.00
CA LEU A 10 -15.65 6.09 0.25
C LEU A 10 -14.87 6.77 -0.89
N LEU A 11 -13.58 6.47 -0.98
CA LEU A 11 -12.72 6.90 -2.06
C LEU A 11 -12.13 5.66 -2.73
N GLU A 12 -12.45 5.45 -4.01
CA GLU A 12 -11.84 4.43 -4.85
C GLU A 12 -10.95 5.07 -5.91
N ALA A 13 -9.72 4.59 -6.06
CA ALA A 13 -8.82 5.03 -7.11
C ALA A 13 -8.09 3.83 -7.72
N GLY A 14 -8.37 3.56 -9.00
CA GLY A 14 -7.82 2.43 -9.74
C GLY A 14 -7.10 2.86 -11.01
N ILE A 15 -6.00 2.20 -11.36
CA ILE A 15 -5.43 2.28 -12.71
C ILE A 15 -5.21 0.87 -13.26
N THR A 16 -5.63 0.68 -14.52
CA THR A 16 -5.27 -0.48 -15.35
C THR A 16 -4.75 0.08 -16.67
N ASP A 17 -3.45 -0.05 -16.91
CA ASP A 17 -2.77 0.42 -18.12
C ASP A 17 -1.73 -0.64 -18.54
N GLY A 18 -0.89 -0.34 -19.53
CA GLY A 18 0.36 -1.04 -19.88
C GLY A 18 1.56 -0.08 -19.79
N GLY A 19 1.43 0.95 -18.96
CA GLY A 19 2.24 2.15 -19.01
C GLY A 19 3.62 1.95 -18.38
N VAL A 20 4.51 2.92 -18.53
CA VAL A 20 5.82 2.85 -17.84
C VAL A 20 5.68 3.20 -16.36
N LEU A 21 4.86 4.21 -16.03
CA LEU A 21 4.71 4.75 -14.69
C LEU A 21 3.24 4.91 -14.33
N LEU A 22 2.79 4.20 -13.29
CA LEU A 22 1.47 4.38 -12.72
C LEU A 22 1.58 4.90 -11.30
N MET A 23 0.77 5.92 -10.99
CA MET A 23 0.74 6.51 -9.65
C MET A 23 -0.69 6.80 -9.25
N VAL A 24 -1.10 6.27 -8.10
CA VAL A 24 -2.35 6.60 -7.42
C VAL A 24 -2.00 7.34 -6.13
N VAL A 25 -2.55 8.54 -5.96
CA VAL A 25 -2.39 9.33 -4.75
C VAL A 25 -3.75 9.60 -4.13
N SER A 26 -3.89 9.27 -2.86
CA SER A 26 -5.18 9.40 -2.17
C SER A 26 -5.04 10.05 -0.81
N LEU A 27 -5.88 11.06 -0.56
CA LEU A 27 -5.90 11.80 0.70
C LEU A 27 -7.32 11.85 1.26
N ALA A 28 -7.55 11.12 2.35
CA ALA A 28 -8.79 11.13 3.10
C ALA A 28 -8.61 11.79 4.46
N ARG A 29 -9.66 12.43 4.99
CA ARG A 29 -9.72 12.69 6.43
C ARG A 29 -10.30 11.45 7.10
N ASP A 30 -11.55 11.12 6.82
CA ASP A 30 -12.26 10.05 7.51
C ASP A 30 -12.96 9.12 6.48
N GLY A 31 -13.00 7.81 6.72
CA GLY A 31 -13.79 6.86 5.91
C GLY A 31 -13.04 5.64 5.39
N LEU A 32 -13.58 5.00 4.34
CA LEU A 32 -12.96 3.84 3.68
C LEU A 32 -12.25 4.33 2.42
N HIS A 33 -10.98 3.95 2.26
CA HIS A 33 -10.21 4.26 1.07
C HIS A 33 -9.64 3.00 0.46
N GLU A 34 -9.94 2.79 -0.81
CA GLU A 34 -9.43 1.68 -1.60
C GLU A 34 -8.63 2.23 -2.78
N ALA A 35 -7.37 1.80 -2.89
CA ALA A 35 -6.53 2.08 -4.04
C ALA A 35 -5.98 0.80 -4.65
N GLY A 36 -6.08 0.71 -5.97
CA GLY A 36 -5.69 -0.46 -6.73
C GLY A 36 -4.86 -0.09 -7.96
N ILE A 37 -3.78 -0.83 -8.21
CA ILE A 37 -3.15 -0.84 -9.54
C ILE A 37 -3.10 -2.29 -10.02
N THR A 38 -3.50 -2.51 -11.26
CA THR A 38 -3.35 -3.80 -11.94
C THR A 38 -2.79 -3.56 -13.33
N ASP A 39 -1.51 -3.88 -13.54
CA ASP A 39 -0.75 -3.61 -14.78
C ASP A 39 0.40 -4.64 -14.91
N GLY A 40 1.16 -4.63 -16.01
CA GLY A 40 2.55 -5.05 -16.12
C GLY A 40 3.51 -3.86 -16.29
N SER A 41 3.19 -2.72 -15.68
CA SER A 41 3.94 -1.47 -15.83
C SER A 41 5.32 -1.56 -15.22
N VAL A 42 6.27 -0.74 -15.65
CA VAL A 42 7.62 -0.81 -15.07
C VAL A 42 7.62 -0.42 -13.58
N LEU A 43 6.83 0.60 -13.20
CA LEU A 43 6.81 1.15 -11.84
C LEU A 43 5.41 1.60 -11.36
N PRO A 44 4.55 0.70 -10.85
CA PRO A 44 3.32 1.09 -10.17
C PRO A 44 3.59 1.56 -8.72
N MET A 45 2.95 2.67 -8.35
CA MET A 45 3.05 3.26 -7.02
C MET A 45 1.69 3.69 -6.47
N ILE A 46 1.39 3.29 -5.24
CA ILE A 46 0.25 3.80 -4.46
C ILE A 46 0.79 4.59 -3.27
N VAL A 47 0.24 5.79 -3.08
CA VAL A 47 0.50 6.63 -1.91
C VAL A 47 -0.81 7.08 -1.30
N SER A 48 -1.12 6.65 -0.08
CA SER A 48 -2.31 7.15 0.61
C SER A 48 -2.08 7.63 2.02
N ARG A 49 -2.99 8.53 2.41
CA ARG A 49 -2.99 9.17 3.71
C ARG A 49 -4.41 9.32 4.23
N ALA A 50 -4.70 8.77 5.41
CA ALA A 50 -5.95 8.97 6.14
C ALA A 50 -5.69 9.54 7.53
N ARG A 51 -6.66 10.28 8.08
CA ARG A 51 -6.65 10.64 9.49
C ARG A 51 -7.36 9.55 10.30
N GLU A 52 -8.58 9.20 9.92
CA GLU A 52 -9.38 8.17 10.59
C GLU A 52 -9.98 7.21 9.55
N GLY A 53 -10.17 5.94 9.91
CA GLY A 53 -10.89 4.97 9.07
C GLY A 53 -10.01 3.83 8.55
N ARG A 54 -10.25 3.37 7.32
CA ARG A 54 -9.58 2.19 6.75
C ARG A 54 -8.94 2.51 5.41
N LEU A 55 -7.67 2.13 5.25
CA LEU A 55 -6.93 2.14 3.99
C LEU A 55 -6.77 0.69 3.52
N GLU A 56 -7.22 0.39 2.32
CA GLU A 56 -6.95 -0.86 1.60
C GLU A 56 -6.22 -0.56 0.30
N GLU A 57 -4.99 -1.05 0.20
CA GLU A 57 -4.13 -0.74 -0.93
C GLU A 57 -3.58 -2.02 -1.52
N SER A 58 -3.73 -2.17 -2.84
CA SER A 58 -3.24 -3.35 -3.54
C SER A 58 -2.58 -2.99 -4.86
N ILE A 59 -1.41 -3.56 -5.10
CA ILE A 59 -0.80 -3.59 -6.43
C ILE A 59 -0.73 -5.05 -6.88
N THR A 60 -1.22 -5.31 -8.09
CA THR A 60 -0.96 -6.55 -8.81
C THR A 60 -0.16 -6.20 -10.05
N ASP A 61 1.09 -6.63 -10.11
CA ASP A 61 2.01 -6.24 -11.18
C ASP A 61 2.93 -7.38 -11.62
N GLY A 62 3.53 -7.23 -12.80
CA GLY A 62 4.62 -8.08 -13.29
C GLY A 62 5.82 -7.26 -13.78
N GLY A 63 5.91 -6.03 -13.31
CA GLY A 63 6.84 -4.99 -13.72
C GLY A 63 8.25 -5.15 -13.18
N VAL A 64 8.95 -4.02 -13.05
CA VAL A 64 10.29 -4.02 -12.44
C VAL A 64 10.18 -3.76 -10.94
N LEU A 65 9.39 -2.76 -10.53
CA LEU A 65 9.26 -2.44 -9.12
C LEU A 65 7.88 -1.92 -8.75
N ALA A 66 7.29 -2.53 -7.73
CA ALA A 66 6.02 -2.13 -7.15
C ALA A 66 6.20 -1.51 -5.76
N MET A 67 5.50 -0.40 -5.49
CA MET A 67 5.60 0.30 -4.20
C MET A 67 4.23 0.75 -3.65
N VAL A 68 3.98 0.43 -2.38
CA VAL A 68 2.81 0.91 -1.62
C VAL A 68 3.29 1.68 -0.41
N VAL A 69 2.82 2.91 -0.23
CA VAL A 69 3.14 3.78 0.90
C VAL A 69 1.86 4.30 1.53
N SER A 70 1.61 3.93 2.79
CA SER A 70 0.35 4.22 3.45
C SER A 70 0.57 4.81 4.85
N TRP A 71 -0.20 5.84 5.19
CA TRP A 71 -0.19 6.44 6.52
C TRP A 71 -1.60 6.67 7.06
N ALA A 72 -1.87 6.15 8.25
CA ALA A 72 -3.08 6.42 9.01
C ALA A 72 -2.71 7.02 10.37
N ARG A 73 -3.52 7.98 10.85
CA ARG A 73 -3.43 8.37 12.26
C ARG A 73 -4.13 7.31 13.09
N ASP A 74 -5.43 7.10 12.89
CA ASP A 74 -6.22 6.13 13.63
C ASP A 74 -6.99 5.19 12.68
N GLY A 75 -6.94 3.88 12.92
CA GLY A 75 -7.78 2.90 12.24
C GLY A 75 -7.06 1.68 11.64
N LEU A 76 -7.56 1.18 10.51
CA LEU A 76 -7.07 -0.04 9.86
C LEU A 76 -6.27 0.29 8.61
N LEU A 77 -5.07 -0.26 8.48
CA LEU A 77 -4.24 -0.12 7.29
C LEU A 77 -3.92 -1.52 6.78
N GLN A 78 -4.39 -1.82 5.57
CA GLN A 78 -4.10 -3.06 4.86
C GLN A 78 -3.41 -2.72 3.55
N ALA A 79 -2.15 -3.11 3.41
CA ALA A 79 -1.35 -2.83 2.23
C ALA A 79 -0.74 -4.11 1.68
N GLY A 80 -0.96 -4.36 0.39
CA GLY A 80 -0.56 -5.59 -0.28
C GLY A 80 0.11 -5.33 -1.62
N ILE A 81 1.16 -6.09 -1.91
CA ILE A 81 1.67 -6.23 -3.27
C ILE A 81 1.63 -7.70 -3.66
N THR A 82 1.08 -7.98 -4.83
CA THR A 82 1.26 -9.24 -5.54
C THR A 82 2.07 -8.95 -6.78
N ASP A 83 3.33 -9.36 -6.81
CA ASP A 83 4.25 -9.04 -7.90
C ASP A 83 4.96 -10.31 -8.41
N SER A 84 5.37 -10.27 -9.67
CA SER A 84 6.30 -11.24 -10.26
C SER A 84 7.55 -10.57 -10.83
N GLY A 85 7.70 -9.27 -10.57
CA GLY A 85 8.77 -8.39 -10.97
C GLY A 85 10.06 -8.55 -10.19
N VAL A 86 10.88 -7.50 -10.16
CA VAL A 86 12.20 -7.55 -9.52
C VAL A 86 12.13 -7.17 -8.05
N LEU A 87 11.35 -6.16 -7.70
CA LEU A 87 11.37 -5.57 -6.37
C LEU A 87 10.00 -5.08 -5.90
N ALA A 88 9.53 -5.58 -4.76
CA ALA A 88 8.30 -5.12 -4.13
C ALA A 88 8.59 -4.47 -2.77
N MET A 89 7.95 -3.32 -2.50
CA MET A 89 8.09 -2.62 -1.22
C MET A 89 6.75 -2.11 -0.69
N VAL A 90 6.45 -2.46 0.57
CA VAL A 90 5.30 -1.92 1.31
C VAL A 90 5.83 -1.16 2.52
N VAL A 91 5.43 0.11 2.65
CA VAL A 91 5.75 0.98 3.79
C VAL A 91 4.46 1.49 4.39
N SER A 92 4.18 1.05 5.62
CA SER A 92 2.93 1.37 6.30
C SER A 92 3.21 1.95 7.68
N TRP A 93 2.46 3.00 8.03
CA TRP A 93 2.55 3.63 9.34
C TRP A 93 1.16 3.92 9.90
N ALA A 94 0.92 3.50 11.14
CA ALA A 94 -0.26 3.84 11.93
C ALA A 94 0.16 4.52 13.24
N GLN A 95 -0.59 5.53 13.70
CA GLN A 95 -0.42 6.03 15.07
C GLN A 95 -1.15 5.09 16.03
N ASP A 96 -2.46 4.96 15.87
CA ASP A 96 -3.33 4.09 16.66
C ASP A 96 -4.10 3.13 15.72
N GLY A 97 -4.27 1.87 16.12
CA GLY A 97 -5.04 0.88 15.35
C GLY A 97 -4.20 -0.27 14.77
N HIS A 98 -4.72 -0.94 13.75
CA HIS A 98 -4.20 -2.24 13.29
C HIS A 98 -3.60 -2.10 11.90
N LEU A 99 -2.40 -2.66 11.72
CA LEU A 99 -1.64 -2.58 10.49
C LEU A 99 -1.36 -4.00 9.99
N GLU A 100 -1.78 -4.29 8.78
CA GLU A 100 -1.43 -5.49 8.02
C GLU A 100 -0.73 -5.09 6.73
N ALA A 101 0.49 -5.57 6.55
CA ALA A 101 1.27 -5.30 5.35
C ALA A 101 1.92 -6.60 4.85
N GLY A 102 1.73 -6.91 3.58
CA GLY A 102 2.19 -8.17 2.99
C GLY A 102 2.66 -8.02 1.55
N ILE A 103 3.59 -8.89 1.17
CA ILE A 103 4.08 -8.98 -0.21
C ILE A 103 4.09 -10.44 -0.63
N THR A 104 3.21 -10.78 -1.56
CA THR A 104 3.26 -12.06 -2.25
C THR A 104 4.02 -11.87 -3.56
N ASP A 105 5.32 -12.15 -3.53
CA ASP A 105 6.21 -11.91 -4.66
C ASP A 105 6.98 -13.17 -5.07
N ALA A 106 7.06 -13.42 -6.38
CA ALA A 106 7.94 -14.44 -6.99
C ALA A 106 9.31 -13.87 -7.38
N GLY A 107 9.48 -12.56 -7.27
CA GLY A 107 10.65 -11.76 -7.57
C GLY A 107 11.83 -11.89 -6.62
N LEU A 108 12.82 -11.05 -6.88
CA LEU A 108 14.14 -11.10 -6.26
C LEU A 108 14.11 -10.59 -4.82
N LEU A 109 13.44 -9.46 -4.57
CA LEU A 109 13.48 -8.77 -3.29
C LEU A 109 12.10 -8.22 -2.90
N ALA A 110 11.70 -8.54 -1.67
CA ALA A 110 10.46 -8.06 -1.08
C ALA A 110 10.73 -7.50 0.32
N MET A 111 10.29 -6.26 0.56
CA MET A 111 10.51 -5.54 1.81
C MET A 111 9.20 -4.97 2.36
N VAL A 112 8.88 -5.35 3.59
CA VAL A 112 7.75 -4.79 4.34
C VAL A 112 8.30 -4.00 5.53
N VAL A 113 7.94 -2.72 5.60
CA VAL A 113 8.22 -1.85 6.74
C VAL A 113 6.89 -1.42 7.33
N SER A 114 6.70 -1.71 8.61
CA SER A 114 5.44 -1.45 9.30
C SER A 114 5.70 -0.91 10.68
N ARG A 115 5.04 0.20 11.02
CA ARG A 115 5.14 0.81 12.35
C ARG A 115 3.76 1.18 12.87
N ALA A 116 3.44 0.72 14.06
CA ALA A 116 2.30 1.20 14.85
C ALA A 116 2.84 1.81 16.15
N ARG A 117 2.35 2.98 16.56
CA ARG A 117 2.80 3.63 17.81
C ARG A 117 2.10 3.00 19.02
N ASP A 118 0.78 2.88 18.94
CA ASP A 118 -0.07 2.42 20.05
C ASP A 118 -0.92 1.18 19.64
N GLY A 119 -0.50 0.46 18.59
CA GLY A 119 -1.15 -0.75 18.05
C GLY A 119 -0.16 -1.87 17.68
N LEU A 120 -0.67 -3.02 17.22
CA LEU A 120 0.15 -4.19 16.82
C LEU A 120 0.37 -4.19 15.31
N PRO A 121 1.63 -4.09 14.81
CA PRO A 121 1.93 -4.40 13.43
C PRO A 121 1.85 -5.93 13.25
N VAL A 122 0.99 -6.38 12.35
CA VAL A 122 0.85 -7.80 12.01
C VAL A 122 1.50 -8.02 10.65
N PRO A 123 2.49 -8.92 10.54
CA PRO A 123 3.05 -9.28 9.24
C PRO A 123 1.96 -9.96 8.40
N GLY A 124 1.68 -9.40 7.22
CA GLY A 124 0.79 -10.00 6.24
C GLY A 124 1.41 -11.23 5.57
N PRO A 125 0.59 -12.03 4.85
CA PRO A 125 1.10 -13.21 4.14
C PRO A 125 2.11 -12.79 3.06
N GLY A 126 3.29 -13.41 3.05
CA GLY A 126 4.31 -13.10 2.05
C GLY A 126 5.78 -13.28 2.43
N LYS A 127 6.67 -13.11 1.45
CA LYS A 127 8.13 -13.19 1.59
C LYS A 127 8.64 -11.84 2.10
N ALA A 128 8.73 -11.65 3.41
CA ALA A 128 9.30 -10.43 3.99
C ALA A 128 10.78 -10.64 4.30
N ILE A 129 11.69 -9.94 3.61
CA ILE A 129 13.07 -9.80 4.09
C ILE A 129 13.02 -8.71 5.17
N GLY A 130 12.98 -9.16 6.43
CA GLY A 130 12.70 -8.32 7.58
C GLY A 130 13.66 -7.13 7.74
N GLY A 131 13.08 -5.95 7.92
CA GLY A 131 13.73 -4.76 8.46
C GLY A 131 12.90 -4.22 9.62
N GLY A 132 12.75 -5.02 10.68
CA GLY A 132 12.15 -4.56 11.92
C GLY A 132 13.11 -3.61 12.63
N TYR A 133 12.73 -2.34 12.79
CA TYR A 133 13.32 -1.48 13.79
C TYR A 133 12.23 -1.03 14.76
N TYR A 134 12.46 -1.42 16.01
CA TYR A 134 11.71 -1.22 17.26
C TYR A 134 10.56 -2.19 17.50
#